data_AF-A0A5P1E2A7-F1
#
_entry.id   AF-A0A5P1E2A7-F1
#
_cell.length_a   1.000
_cell.length_b   1.000
_cell.length_c   1.000
_cell.angle_alpha   90.00
_cell.angle_beta   90.00
_cell.angle_gamma   90.00
#
_symmetry.space_group_name_H-M   'P 1'
#
loop_
_entity.id
_entity.type
_entity.pdbx_description
1 polymer ?
#
loop_
_entity_poly.entity_id
_entity_poly.type
_entity_poly.pdbx_seq_one_letter_code
_entity_poly.pdbx_strand_id
1 'polypeptide(L)'
;MVEHIRKQIIVRMSNRRLLGDKWVGYLCPQAEMVLKENIEKGHPLDVKKAAADIFEMQAHKTTRVDLEKKTCTCRAWDVMRIPCKHAYAVISYMKRDIYQYCDWFMSTEEFKKSYDPILYPITDYEKRSVPRDEIELLPPYTTKKREK
;
A
#
# COMPACT_ATOMS: atom_id res chain seq x y z
N MET A 1 5.67 19.64 -20.51
CA MET A 1 5.33 19.29 -19.11
C MET A 1 4.88 17.83 -18.98
N VAL A 2 3.79 17.41 -19.64
CA VAL A 2 3.27 16.01 -19.59
C VAL A 2 4.32 14.98 -20.01
N GLU A 3 5.07 15.24 -21.09
CA GLU A 3 6.11 14.33 -21.58
C GLU A 3 7.27 14.14 -20.59
N HIS A 4 7.63 15.18 -19.85
CA HIS A 4 8.65 15.08 -18.80
C HIS A 4 8.16 14.18 -17.65
N ILE A 5 6.92 14.36 -17.21
CA ILE A 5 6.30 13.52 -16.16
C ILE A 5 6.25 12.06 -16.61
N ARG A 6 5.84 11.79 -17.86
CA ARG A 6 5.82 10.44 -18.43
C ARG A 6 7.19 9.76 -18.35
N LYS A 7 8.24 10.46 -18.78
CA LYS A 7 9.63 9.96 -18.72
C LYS A 7 10.05 9.62 -17.28
N GLN A 8 9.73 10.47 -16.31
CA GLN A 8 10.02 10.22 -14.89
C GLN A 8 9.27 8.99 -14.34
N ILE A 9 7.99 8.82 -14.70
CA ILE A 9 7.20 7.66 -14.26
C ILE A 9 7.76 6.37 -14.86
N ILE A 10 8.13 6.34 -16.14
CA ILE A 10 8.74 5.16 -16.78
C ILE A 10 9.99 4.71 -16.04
N VAL A 11 10.91 5.64 -15.76
CA VAL A 11 12.15 5.35 -15.02
C VAL A 11 11.84 4.85 -13.61
N ARG A 12 10.89 5.50 -12.91
CA ARG A 12 10.48 5.09 -11.56
C ARG A 12 9.88 3.68 -11.54
N MET A 13 8.98 3.35 -12.47
CA MET A 13 8.38 2.02 -12.59
C MET A 13 9.45 0.96 -12.86
N SER A 14 10.37 1.23 -13.79
CA SER A 14 11.49 0.33 -14.11
C SER A 14 12.39 0.07 -12.90
N ASN A 15 12.79 1.12 -12.19
CA ASN A 15 13.62 0.99 -10.99
C ASN A 15 12.90 0.20 -9.88
N ARG A 16 11.58 0.37 -9.73
CA ARG A 16 10.79 -0.36 -8.74
C ARG A 16 10.69 -1.84 -9.06
N ARG A 17 10.56 -2.24 -10.34
CA ARG A 17 10.64 -3.65 -10.75
C ARG A 17 11.98 -4.28 -10.40
N LEU A 18 13.08 -3.66 -10.83
CA LEU A 18 14.44 -4.13 -10.51
C LEU A 18 14.71 -4.22 -9.00
N LEU A 19 14.09 -3.34 -8.21
CA LEU A 19 14.17 -3.40 -6.76
C LEU A 19 13.37 -4.59 -6.20
N GLY A 20 12.12 -4.75 -6.66
CA GLY A 20 11.24 -5.85 -6.25
C GLY A 20 11.82 -7.22 -6.59
N ASP A 21 12.43 -7.38 -7.77
CA ASP A 21 13.03 -8.65 -8.22
C ASP A 21 14.13 -9.17 -7.29
N LYS A 22 14.83 -8.27 -6.60
CA LYS A 22 15.86 -8.60 -5.61
C LYS A 22 15.28 -9.16 -4.30
N TRP A 23 13.98 -8.99 -4.07
CA TRP A 23 13.33 -9.39 -2.82
C TRP A 23 12.78 -10.82 -2.91
N VAL A 24 13.13 -11.63 -1.90
CA VAL A 24 12.77 -13.05 -1.79
C VAL A 24 11.79 -13.31 -0.64
N GLY A 25 11.68 -12.39 0.33
CA GLY A 25 10.83 -12.54 1.52
C GLY A 25 9.34 -12.30 1.25
N TYR A 26 8.49 -12.78 2.16
CA TYR A 26 7.03 -12.61 2.10
C TYR A 26 6.62 -11.13 2.13
N LEU A 27 7.19 -10.35 3.06
CA LEU A 27 6.96 -8.91 3.18
C LEU A 27 8.04 -8.10 2.46
N CYS A 28 7.67 -6.88 2.04
CA CYS A 28 8.62 -5.89 1.59
C CYS A 28 9.65 -5.59 2.70
N PRO A 29 10.93 -5.33 2.39
CA PRO A 29 11.98 -5.16 3.40
C PRO A 29 11.67 -4.11 4.47
N GLN A 30 11.02 -3.00 4.08
CA GLN A 30 10.62 -1.95 5.02
C GLN A 30 9.54 -2.43 6.00
N ALA A 31 8.56 -3.19 5.51
CA ALA A 31 7.50 -3.75 6.34
C ALA A 31 8.07 -4.83 7.29
N GLU A 32 8.94 -5.68 6.78
CA GLU A 32 9.66 -6.70 7.55
C GLU A 32 10.49 -6.08 8.68
N MET A 33 11.20 -4.98 8.41
CA MET A 33 11.97 -4.26 9.41
C MET A 33 11.09 -3.70 10.54
N VAL A 34 9.96 -3.06 10.19
CA VAL A 34 9.00 -2.54 11.17
C VAL A 34 8.39 -3.67 11.99
N LEU A 35 8.10 -4.82 11.37
CA LEU A 35 7.58 -5.99 12.06
C LEU A 35 8.57 -6.51 13.10
N LYS A 36 9.86 -6.66 12.73
CA LYS A 36 10.92 -7.11 13.65
C LYS A 36 11.10 -6.17 14.84
N GLU A 37 11.11 -4.86 14.59
CA GLU A 37 11.19 -3.85 15.66
C GLU A 37 9.99 -3.94 16.62
N ASN A 38 8.79 -4.18 16.08
CA ASN A 38 7.60 -4.37 16.91
C ASN A 38 7.63 -5.68 17.72
N ILE A 39 8.20 -6.75 17.16
CA ILE A 39 8.41 -8.02 17.86
C ILE A 39 9.34 -7.81 19.05
N GLU A 40 10.50 -7.20 18.85
CA GLU A 40 11.48 -6.92 19.90
C GLU A 40 10.88 -6.07 21.04
N LYS A 41 10.15 -5.02 20.68
CA LYS A 41 9.49 -4.13 21.66
C LYS A 41 8.27 -4.73 22.32
N GLY A 42 7.66 -5.78 21.75
CA GLY A 42 6.45 -6.39 22.27
C GLY A 42 6.73 -7.59 23.19
N HIS A 43 7.90 -8.22 23.06
CA HIS A 43 8.32 -9.34 23.90
C HIS A 43 8.25 -9.11 25.44
N PRO A 44 8.54 -7.92 25.99
CA PRO A 44 8.48 -7.68 27.44
C PRO A 44 7.08 -7.32 27.96
N LEU A 45 6.04 -7.30 27.11
CA LEU A 45 4.70 -6.85 27.52
C LEU A 45 3.90 -8.00 28.15
N ASP A 46 3.29 -7.73 29.31
CA ASP A 46 2.35 -8.65 29.98
C ASP A 46 0.92 -8.47 29.46
N VAL A 47 0.24 -9.56 29.13
CA VAL A 47 -1.05 -9.58 28.41
C VAL A 47 -2.16 -10.12 29.31
N LYS A 48 -3.22 -9.33 29.53
CA LYS A 48 -4.44 -9.76 30.22
C LYS A 48 -5.59 -9.90 29.22
N LYS A 49 -6.24 -11.08 29.19
CA LYS A 49 -7.37 -11.35 28.29
C LYS A 49 -8.66 -10.80 28.88
N ALA A 50 -9.38 -9.98 28.12
CA ALA A 50 -10.67 -9.42 28.52
C ALA A 50 -11.87 -10.18 27.90
N ALA A 51 -11.79 -10.53 26.62
CA ALA A 51 -12.76 -11.36 25.90
C ALA A 51 -12.04 -12.25 24.86
N ALA A 52 -12.76 -12.95 23.97
CA ALA A 52 -12.18 -13.92 23.03
C ALA A 52 -11.02 -13.34 22.20
N ASP A 53 -11.23 -12.20 21.53
CA ASP A 53 -10.23 -11.49 20.70
C ASP A 53 -9.92 -10.07 21.20
N ILE A 54 -10.31 -9.75 22.44
CA ILE A 54 -10.07 -8.44 23.07
C ILE A 54 -9.14 -8.61 24.28
N PHE A 55 -8.07 -7.83 24.28
CA PHE A 55 -7.01 -7.90 25.28
C PHE A 55 -6.69 -6.52 25.84
N GLU A 56 -6.33 -6.49 27.13
CA GLU A 56 -5.89 -5.31 27.84
C GLU A 56 -4.42 -5.51 28.26
N MET A 57 -3.60 -4.48 28.02
CA MET A 57 -2.23 -4.45 28.51
C MET A 57 -1.98 -3.20 29.34
N GLN A 58 -1.31 -3.41 30.47
CA GLN A 58 -0.86 -2.35 31.36
C GLN A 58 0.53 -1.89 30.90
N ALA A 59 0.56 -1.01 29.89
CA ALA A 59 1.74 -0.19 29.59
C ALA A 59 1.62 1.15 30.35
N HIS A 60 2.22 2.24 29.85
CA HIS A 60 1.99 3.59 30.40
C HIS A 60 0.52 4.05 30.33
N LYS A 61 -0.29 3.45 29.45
CA LYS A 61 -1.74 3.65 29.32
C LYS A 61 -2.41 2.32 28.96
N THR A 62 -3.64 2.12 29.44
CA THR A 62 -4.48 0.97 29.06
C THR A 62 -4.61 0.90 27.54
N THR A 63 -4.13 -0.20 26.96
CA THR A 63 -4.16 -0.42 25.51
C THR A 63 -5.06 -1.61 25.19
N ARG A 64 -5.98 -1.43 24.24
CA ARG A 64 -6.86 -2.48 23.75
C ARG A 64 -6.44 -2.92 22.35
N VAL A 65 -6.32 -4.24 22.17
CA VAL A 65 -6.08 -4.87 20.87
C VAL A 65 -7.32 -5.67 20.49
N ASP A 66 -7.73 -5.55 19.22
CA ASP A 66 -8.80 -6.33 18.60
C ASP A 66 -8.21 -7.06 17.38
N LEU A 67 -8.05 -8.39 17.50
CA LEU A 67 -7.41 -9.21 16.47
C LEU A 67 -8.30 -9.43 15.25
N GLU A 68 -9.62 -9.45 15.43
CA GLU A 68 -10.58 -9.65 14.33
C GLU A 68 -10.58 -8.44 13.42
N LYS A 69 -10.65 -7.24 14.01
CA LYS A 69 -10.60 -5.98 13.25
C LYS A 69 -9.19 -5.57 12.86
N LYS A 70 -8.15 -6.26 13.35
CA LYS A 70 -6.74 -5.91 13.17
C LYS A 70 -6.44 -4.47 13.62
N THR A 71 -6.96 -4.06 14.78
CA THR A 71 -6.81 -2.70 15.31
C THR A 71 -6.18 -2.67 16.68
N CYS A 72 -5.57 -1.52 17.03
CA CYS A 72 -5.01 -1.28 18.34
C CYS A 72 -5.26 0.17 18.75
N THR A 73 -5.57 0.42 20.02
CA THR A 73 -5.79 1.80 20.50
C THR A 73 -4.55 2.68 20.43
N CYS A 74 -3.35 2.11 20.23
CA CYS A 74 -2.14 2.89 19.94
C CYS A 74 -2.10 3.45 18.50
N ARG A 75 -3.05 3.07 17.63
CA ARG A 75 -3.18 3.49 16.22
C ARG A 75 -2.04 3.12 15.26
N ALA A 76 -0.94 2.59 15.77
CA ALA A 76 0.19 2.19 14.94
C ALA A 76 -0.19 1.08 13.94
N TRP A 77 -1.04 0.12 14.34
CA TRP A 77 -1.48 -0.95 13.44
C TRP A 77 -2.43 -0.42 12.36
N ASP A 78 -3.36 0.49 12.71
CA ASP A 78 -4.29 1.11 11.77
C ASP A 78 -3.56 1.88 10.65
N VAL A 79 -2.47 2.58 11.01
CA VAL A 79 -1.69 3.41 10.08
C VAL A 79 -0.70 2.57 9.27
N MET A 80 0.09 1.75 9.95
CA MET A 80 1.18 1.00 9.30
C MET A 80 0.69 -0.25 8.59
N ARG A 81 -0.53 -0.74 8.90
CA ARG A 81 -1.09 -2.00 8.40
C ARG A 81 -0.24 -3.24 8.74
N ILE A 82 0.65 -3.08 9.73
CA ILE A 82 1.54 -4.10 10.28
C ILE A 82 1.26 -4.17 11.78
N PRO A 83 1.19 -5.37 12.38
CA PRO A 83 0.96 -5.52 13.81
C PRO A 83 1.98 -4.71 14.63
N CYS A 84 1.47 -3.83 15.49
CA CYS A 84 2.29 -3.08 16.43
C CYS A 84 2.79 -3.97 17.59
N LYS A 85 3.72 -3.48 18.40
CA LYS A 85 4.24 -4.21 19.58
C LYS A 85 3.17 -4.81 20.51
N HIS A 86 2.06 -4.08 20.70
CA HIS A 86 0.92 -4.52 21.50
C HIS A 86 0.19 -5.69 20.82
N ALA A 87 -0.03 -5.58 19.50
CA ALA A 87 -0.64 -6.63 18.72
C ALA A 87 0.23 -7.89 18.70
N TYR A 88 1.55 -7.74 18.54
CA TYR A 88 2.48 -8.88 18.63
C TYR A 88 2.37 -9.60 19.97
N ALA A 89 2.38 -8.88 21.10
CA ALA A 89 2.29 -9.50 22.42
C ALA A 89 1.03 -10.38 22.54
N VAL A 90 -0.11 -9.87 22.07
CA VAL A 90 -1.38 -10.61 22.05
C VAL A 90 -1.36 -11.80 21.09
N ILE A 91 -0.83 -11.63 19.88
CA ILE A 91 -0.72 -12.70 18.86
C ILE A 91 0.19 -13.83 19.38
N SER A 92 1.32 -13.46 20.00
CA SER A 92 2.29 -14.36 20.60
C SER A 92 1.66 -15.13 21.77
N TYR A 93 0.92 -14.44 22.64
CA TYR A 93 0.15 -15.07 23.73
C TYR A 93 -0.84 -16.11 23.21
N MET A 94 -1.51 -15.81 22.09
CA MET A 94 -2.45 -16.71 21.41
C MET A 94 -1.76 -17.81 20.57
N LYS A 95 -0.42 -17.81 20.51
CA LYS A 95 0.40 -18.73 19.70
C LYS A 95 0.01 -18.78 18.22
N ARG A 96 -0.37 -17.63 17.67
CA ARG A 96 -0.72 -17.49 16.24
C ARG A 96 0.46 -16.93 15.45
N ASP A 97 0.45 -17.16 14.14
CA ASP A 97 1.46 -16.60 13.25
C ASP A 97 1.20 -15.11 12.99
N ILE A 98 2.17 -14.26 13.28
CA ILE A 98 2.07 -12.81 13.10
C ILE A 98 1.97 -12.38 11.63
N TYR A 99 2.51 -13.16 10.70
CA TYR A 99 2.43 -12.80 9.27
C TYR A 99 0.99 -12.81 8.75
N GLN A 100 0.10 -13.64 9.33
CA GLN A 100 -1.34 -13.65 9.01
C GLN A 100 -2.07 -12.34 9.37
N TYR A 101 -1.46 -11.54 10.24
CA TYR A 101 -1.96 -10.27 10.73
C TYR A 101 -1.37 -9.06 10.02
N CYS A 102 -0.37 -9.28 9.14
CA CYS A 102 0.11 -8.26 8.22
C CYS A 102 -0.89 -8.09 7.07
N ASP A 103 -1.04 -6.87 6.57
CA ASP A 103 -1.87 -6.60 5.39
C ASP A 103 -1.20 -7.14 4.13
N TRP A 104 -1.99 -7.78 3.26
CA TRP A 104 -1.53 -8.39 2.01
C TRP A 104 -0.85 -7.37 1.08
N PHE A 105 -1.26 -6.10 1.16
CA PHE A 105 -0.68 -5.01 0.40
C PHE A 105 0.81 -4.72 0.74
N MET A 106 1.27 -5.17 1.91
CA MET A 106 2.67 -5.06 2.32
C MET A 106 3.55 -6.20 1.81
N SER A 107 2.98 -7.18 1.11
CA SER A 107 3.71 -8.31 0.56
C SER A 107 4.63 -7.92 -0.60
N THR A 108 5.74 -8.65 -0.74
CA THR A 108 6.65 -8.51 -1.89
C THR A 108 5.94 -8.84 -3.20
N GLU A 109 5.05 -9.82 -3.17
CA GLU A 109 4.27 -10.24 -4.34
C GLU A 109 3.38 -9.09 -4.84
N GLU A 110 2.64 -8.44 -3.95
CA GLU A 110 1.73 -7.36 -4.34
C GLU A 110 2.48 -6.11 -4.80
N PHE A 111 3.64 -5.83 -4.19
CA PHE A 111 4.54 -4.80 -4.68
C PHE A 111 4.97 -5.10 -6.12
N LYS A 112 5.41 -6.33 -6.42
CA LYS A 112 5.80 -6.72 -7.80
C LYS A 112 4.64 -6.54 -8.77
N LYS A 113 3.44 -7.02 -8.44
CA LYS A 113 2.23 -6.86 -9.25
C LYS A 113 1.88 -5.39 -9.50
N SER A 114 2.01 -4.53 -8.49
CA SER A 114 1.73 -3.09 -8.62
C SER A 114 2.64 -2.38 -9.62
N TYR A 115 3.88 -2.85 -9.80
CA TYR A 115 4.87 -2.26 -10.73
C TYR A 115 5.09 -3.08 -12.01
N ASP A 116 4.38 -4.20 -12.18
CA ASP A 116 4.44 -5.05 -13.36
C ASP A 116 4.07 -4.31 -14.66
N PRO A 117 3.01 -3.47 -14.71
CA PRO A 117 2.62 -2.78 -15.93
C PRO A 117 3.75 -1.96 -16.57
N ILE A 118 3.92 -2.15 -17.88
CA ILE A 118 4.94 -1.45 -18.67
C ILE A 118 4.31 -0.22 -19.32
N LEU A 119 4.88 0.94 -19.02
CA LEU A 119 4.62 2.17 -19.76
C LEU A 119 5.56 2.24 -20.96
N TYR A 120 5.02 2.01 -22.14
CA TYR A 120 5.81 2.02 -23.37
C TYR A 120 6.28 3.44 -23.73
N PRO A 121 7.50 3.58 -24.28
CA PRO A 121 7.92 4.83 -24.89
C PRO A 121 6.95 5.24 -26.00
N ILE A 122 6.35 6.42 -25.88
CA ILE A 122 5.71 7.08 -27.00
C ILE A 122 6.86 7.59 -27.87
N THR A 123 6.90 7.17 -29.13
CA THR A 123 7.82 7.73 -30.12
C THR A 123 7.56 9.23 -30.22
N ASP A 124 8.60 10.03 -30.47
CA ASP A 124 8.36 11.43 -30.80
C ASP A 124 7.37 11.44 -31.96
N TYR A 125 6.22 12.09 -31.75
CA TYR A 125 5.45 12.56 -32.87
C TYR A 125 6.40 13.51 -33.59
N GLU A 126 7.07 13.05 -34.66
CA GLU A 126 7.26 13.95 -35.79
C GLU A 126 5.91 14.63 -35.93
N LYS A 127 5.88 15.95 -35.77
CA LYS A 127 4.65 16.74 -35.90
C LYS A 127 4.00 16.20 -37.16
N ARG A 128 2.96 15.37 -37.04
CA ARG A 128 2.19 14.96 -38.21
C ARG A 128 1.74 16.30 -38.75
N SER A 129 2.31 16.73 -39.87
CA SER A 129 1.80 17.90 -40.57
C SER A 129 0.45 17.44 -41.05
N VAL A 130 -0.57 17.60 -40.22
CA VAL A 130 -1.95 17.41 -40.65
C VAL A 130 -2.16 18.56 -41.63
N PRO A 131 -2.28 18.28 -42.94
CA PRO A 131 -2.60 19.33 -43.90
C PRO A 131 -3.85 20.04 -43.38
N ARG A 132 -3.91 21.38 -43.49
CA ARG A 132 -5.08 22.14 -43.01
C ARG A 132 -6.39 21.65 -43.59
N ASP A 133 -6.32 21.03 -44.77
CA ASP A 133 -7.45 20.52 -45.54
C ASP A 133 -8.07 19.23 -44.95
N GLU A 134 -7.40 18.56 -44.00
CA GLU A 134 -7.90 17.34 -43.33
C GLU A 134 -8.53 17.61 -41.95
N ILE A 135 -8.45 18.84 -41.43
CA ILE A 135 -9.01 19.18 -40.12
C ILE A 135 -10.43 19.75 -40.32
N GLU A 136 -11.41 18.87 -40.54
CA GLU A 136 -12.81 19.28 -40.46
C GLU A 136 -13.22 19.42 -38.98
N LEU A 137 -13.13 20.65 -38.46
CA LEU A 137 -13.63 20.98 -37.13
C LEU A 137 -15.15 21.01 -37.17
N LEU A 138 -15.78 19.86 -36.87
CA LEU A 138 -17.23 19.81 -36.71
C LEU A 138 -17.64 20.69 -35.52
N PRO A 139 -18.65 21.55 -35.67
CA PRO A 139 -19.19 22.30 -34.55
C PRO A 139 -19.69 21.33 -33.47
N PRO A 140 -19.60 21.72 -32.18
CA PRO A 140 -20.13 20.90 -31.11
C PRO A 140 -21.60 20.58 -31.38
N TYR A 141 -21.99 19.32 -31.19
CA TYR A 141 -23.37 18.90 -31.31
C TYR A 141 -24.23 19.68 -30.31
N THR A 142 -24.99 20.65 -30.80
CA THR A 142 -25.93 21.44 -29.99
C THR A 142 -27.33 20.89 -30.21
N THR A 143 -28.02 20.57 -29.12
CA THR A 143 -29.47 20.34 -29.15
C THR A 143 -30.18 21.69 -29.00
N LYS A 144 -31.15 21.98 -29.88
CA LYS A 144 -31.97 23.19 -29.76
C LYS A 144 -32.68 23.17 -28.40
N LYS A 145 -32.49 24.23 -27.62
CA LYS A 145 -33.26 24.45 -26.40
C LYS A 145 -34.71 24.65 -26.82
N ARG A 146 -35.62 23.77 -26.41
CA ARG A 146 -37.07 23.98 -26.59
C ARG A 146 -37.47 25.19 -25.74
N GLU A 147 -37.79 26.30 -26.40
CA GLU A 147 -38.45 27.44 -25.76
C GLU A 147 -39.89 27.01 -25.38
N LYS A 148 -40.29 27.35 -24.14
CA LYS A 148 -41.64 27.15 -23.61
C LYS A 148 -42.46 28.40 -23.85
#